data_AF-A0A9E5SXD4-F1
#
_entry.id   AF-A0A9E5SXD4-F1
#
_cell.length_a   1.000
_cell.length_b   1.000
_cell.length_c   1.000
_cell.angle_alpha   90.00
_cell.angle_beta   90.00
_cell.angle_gamma   90.00
#
_symmetry.space_group_name_H-M   'P 1'
#
loop_
_entity.id
_entity.type
_entity.pdbx_description
1 polymer ?
#
loop_
_entity_poly.entity_id
_entity_poly.type
_entity_poly.pdbx_seq_one_letter_code
_entity_poly.pdbx_strand_id
1 'polypeptide(L)'
;MQSIPANIEIIPLPPYTPELNPIEQIWKELRKRGFKNELFQTLDKVVDRLCDIICALSAETMSISVDESRCSGRVRATRPEKSEPVFR
;
A
#
# COMPACT_ATOMS: atom_id res chain seq x y z
N MET A 1 13.48 17.95 -10.68
CA MET A 1 12.39 17.54 -9.78
C MET A 1 11.09 17.69 -10.53
N GLN A 2 10.33 16.61 -10.69
CA GLN A 2 9.11 16.61 -11.52
C GLN A 2 7.95 17.19 -10.70
N SER A 3 7.25 18.19 -11.24
CA SER A 3 6.06 18.78 -10.62
C SER A 3 4.87 17.85 -10.77
N ILE A 4 4.10 17.66 -9.69
CA ILE A 4 2.87 16.85 -9.70
C ILE A 4 1.78 17.64 -10.46
N PRO A 5 1.06 17.01 -11.40
CA PRO A 5 0.01 17.68 -12.16
C PRO A 5 -1.20 18.00 -11.27
N ALA A 6 -1.94 19.06 -11.62
CA ALA A 6 -3.01 19.63 -10.78
C ALA A 6 -4.21 18.70 -10.53
N ASN A 7 -4.29 17.57 -11.23
CA ASN A 7 -5.36 16.58 -11.14
C ASN A 7 -5.02 15.36 -10.28
N ILE A 8 -3.86 15.35 -9.61
CA ILE A 8 -3.43 14.25 -8.74
C ILE A 8 -3.31 14.77 -7.32
N GLU A 9 -4.12 14.22 -6.43
CA GLU A 9 -3.99 14.42 -4.99
C GLU A 9 -3.23 13.23 -4.39
N ILE A 10 -2.23 13.52 -3.55
CA ILE A 10 -1.45 12.48 -2.86
C ILE A 10 -2.00 12.35 -1.44
N ILE A 11 -2.57 11.17 -1.16
CA ILE A 11 -3.06 10.82 0.17
C ILE A 11 -1.94 10.06 0.90
N PRO A 12 -1.37 10.60 1.99
CA PRO A 12 -0.35 9.90 2.75
C PRO A 12 -0.99 8.75 3.54
N LEU A 13 -0.42 7.54 3.41
CA LEU A 13 -0.82 6.42 4.26
C LEU A 13 -0.26 6.58 5.67
N PRO A 14 -1.01 6.20 6.72
CA PRO A 14 -0.50 6.19 8.08
C PRO A 14 0.66 5.18 8.22
N PRO A 15 1.62 5.46 9.13
CA PRO A 15 2.76 4.58 9.33
C PRO A 15 2.32 3.23 9.91
N TYR A 16 2.99 2.15 9.49
CA TYR A 16 2.77 0.78 9.95
C TYR A 16 1.37 0.20 9.70
N THR A 17 0.64 0.70 8.71
CA THR A 17 -0.70 0.20 8.35
C THR A 17 -0.72 -0.40 6.94
N PRO A 18 -0.01 -1.52 6.69
CA PRO A 18 0.02 -2.17 5.37
C PRO A 18 -1.37 -2.65 4.92
N GLU A 19 -2.29 -2.93 5.85
CA GLU A 19 -3.66 -3.33 5.55
C GLU A 19 -4.50 -2.26 4.84
N LEU A 20 -4.14 -0.98 4.97
CA LEU A 20 -4.79 0.12 4.25
C LEU A 20 -4.22 0.34 2.85
N ASN A 21 -3.12 -0.33 2.51
CA ASN A 21 -2.52 -0.21 1.20
C ASN A 21 -3.23 -1.15 0.20
N PRO A 22 -3.97 -0.63 -0.80
CA PRO A 22 -4.69 -1.47 -1.78
C PRO A 22 -3.78 -2.49 -2.45
N ILE A 23 -2.53 -2.12 -2.70
CA ILE A 23 -1.59 -2.97 -3.40
C ILE A 23 -1.29 -4.26 -2.61
N GLU A 24 -1.31 -4.22 -1.28
CA GLU A 24 -1.08 -5.39 -0.44
C GLU A 24 -2.20 -6.43 -0.58
N GLN A 25 -3.43 -5.97 -0.79
CA GLN A 25 -4.56 -6.86 -1.07
C GLN A 25 -4.41 -7.55 -2.43
N ILE A 26 -4.02 -6.79 -3.45
CA ILE A 26 -3.73 -7.33 -4.79
C ILE A 26 -2.62 -8.37 -4.70
N TRP A 27 -1.50 -8.06 -4.02
CA TRP A 27 -0.38 -8.98 -3.83
C TRP A 27 -0.77 -10.26 -3.08
N LYS A 28 -1.67 -10.16 -2.10
CA LYS A 28 -2.19 -11.31 -1.37
C LYS A 28 -2.95 -12.26 -2.30
N GLU A 29 -3.77 -11.71 -3.20
CA GLU A 29 -4.58 -12.50 -4.12
C GLU A 29 -3.76 -13.06 -5.28
N LEU A 30 -2.79 -12.29 -5.81
CA LEU A 30 -1.79 -12.78 -6.77
C LEU A 30 -1.05 -14.01 -6.21
N ARG A 31 -0.57 -13.94 -4.96
CA ARG A 31 0.12 -15.06 -4.32
C ARG A 31 -0.78 -16.28 -4.10
N LYS A 32 -2.03 -16.08 -3.69
CA LYS A 32 -2.98 -17.19 -3.47
C LYS A 32 -3.41 -17.88 -4.76
N ARG A 33 -3.71 -17.11 -5.81
CA ARG A 33 -4.33 -17.60 -7.03
C ARG A 33 -3.31 -18.00 -8.09
N GLY A 34 -2.20 -17.27 -8.13
CA GLY A 34 -1.32 -17.23 -9.29
C GLY A 34 -0.08 -18.09 -9.26
N PHE A 35 0.55 -18.18 -8.08
CA PHE A 35 1.91 -18.70 -7.94
C PHE A 35 1.95 -19.85 -6.94
N LYS A 36 1.40 -21.00 -7.33
CA LYS A 36 1.39 -22.22 -6.50
C LYS A 36 2.64 -23.06 -6.75
N ASN A 37 3.80 -22.71 -6.19
CA ASN A 37 5.04 -23.49 -6.33
C ASN A 37 5.30 -24.01 -7.76
N GLU A 38 4.94 -23.21 -8.76
CA GLU A 38 5.11 -23.55 -10.17
C GLU A 38 6.50 -23.08 -10.62
N LEU A 39 7.19 -23.95 -11.35
CA LEU A 39 8.49 -23.63 -11.94
C LEU A 39 8.29 -23.07 -13.35
N PHE A 40 8.70 -21.83 -13.55
CA PHE A 40 8.66 -21.17 -14.87
C PHE A 40 10.02 -21.31 -15.56
N GLN A 41 10.00 -21.70 -16.83
CA GLN A 41 11.23 -21.91 -17.63
C GLN A 41 11.83 -20.59 -18.15
N THR A 42 11.02 -19.55 -18.30
CA THR A 42 11.43 -18.23 -18.82
C THR A 42 10.69 -17.13 -18.08
N LEU A 43 11.26 -15.91 -18.11
CA LEU A 43 10.63 -14.74 -17.50
C LEU A 43 9.31 -14.38 -18.19
N ASP A 44 9.22 -14.54 -19.51
CA ASP A 44 7.98 -14.26 -20.26
C ASP A 44 6.79 -15.07 -19.74
N LYS A 45 7.00 -16.35 -19.41
CA LYS A 45 5.95 -17.19 -18.82
C LYS A 45 5.47 -16.69 -17.46
N VAL A 46 6.34 -16.03 -16.68
CA VAL A 46 5.96 -15.40 -15.40
C VAL A 46 5.09 -14.18 -15.67
N VAL A 47 5.45 -13.36 -16.67
CA VAL A 47 4.70 -12.16 -17.05
C VAL A 47 3.33 -12.53 -17.63
N ASP A 48 3.27 -13.49 -18.55
CA ASP A 48 2.01 -13.98 -19.11
C ASP A 48 1.08 -14.48 -18.01
N ARG A 49 1.63 -15.28 -17.09
CA ARG A 49 0.87 -15.79 -15.95
C ARG A 49 0.36 -14.66 -15.07
N LEU A 50 1.19 -13.66 -14.78
CA LEU A 50 0.81 -12.48 -14.01
C LEU A 50 -0.35 -11.74 -14.68
N CYS A 51 -0.29 -11.51 -15.99
CA CYS A 51 -1.35 -10.87 -16.78
C CYS A 51 -2.66 -11.65 -16.69
N ASP A 52 -2.63 -12.97 -16.87
CA ASP A 52 -3.82 -13.82 -16.76
C ASP A 52 -4.50 -13.68 -15.40
N ILE A 53 -3.72 -13.70 -14.31
CA ILE A 53 -4.27 -13.60 -12.96
C ILE A 53 -4.89 -12.23 -12.74
N ILE A 54 -4.20 -11.15 -13.15
CA ILE A 54 -4.71 -9.78 -13.02
C ILE A 54 -6.02 -9.62 -13.78
N CYS A 55 -6.12 -10.13 -15.01
CA CYS A 55 -7.35 -10.12 -15.80
C CYS A 55 -8.47 -10.94 -15.16
N ALA A 56 -8.14 -11.97 -14.37
CA ALA A 56 -9.11 -12.81 -13.66
C ALA A 56 -9.53 -12.25 -12.28
N LEU A 57 -8.94 -11.14 -11.81
CA LEU A 57 -9.36 -10.51 -10.55
C LEU A 57 -10.73 -9.83 -10.73
N SER A 58 -11.70 -10.19 -9.88
CA SER A 58 -13.01 -9.56 -9.87
C SER A 58 -12.97 -8.22 -9.12
N ALA A 59 -13.90 -7.30 -9.47
CA ALA A 59 -14.03 -5.99 -8.84
C ALA A 59 -14.24 -6.06 -7.31
N GLU A 60 -14.88 -7.11 -6.82
CA GLU A 60 -15.11 -7.38 -5.39
C GLU A 60 -13.81 -7.60 -4.60
N THR A 61 -12.74 -8.00 -5.28
CA THR A 61 -11.42 -8.20 -4.67
C THR A 61 -10.66 -6.88 -4.50
N MET A 62 -11.05 -5.82 -5.24
CA MET A 62 -10.37 -4.53 -5.27
C MET A 62 -11.02 -3.48 -4.35
N SER A 63 -12.19 -3.77 -3.77
CA SER A 63 -12.84 -2.89 -2.81
C SER A 63 -12.20 -3.00 -1.43
N ILE A 64 -11.30 -2.06 -1.11
CA ILE A 64 -10.91 -1.79 0.27
C ILE A 64 -11.99 -0.91 0.89
N SER A 65 -12.69 -1.43 1.90
CA SER A 65 -13.44 -0.56 2.81
C SER A 65 -12.42 0.11 3.73
N VAL A 66 -12.05 1.35 3.40
CA VAL A 66 -11.25 2.19 4.29
C VAL A 66 -12.16 2.58 5.45
N ASP A 67 -12.05 1.86 6.57
CA ASP A 67 -12.70 2.25 7.81
C ASP A 67 -11.88 3.37 8.45
N GLU A 68 -12.25 4.62 8.16
CA GLU A 68 -11.63 5.83 8.73
C GLU A 68 -11.64 5.84 10.27
N SER A 69 -12.51 5.04 10.90
CA SER A 69 -12.62 4.95 12.37
C SER A 69 -11.35 4.42 13.05
N ARG A 70 -10.49 3.67 12.34
CA ARG A 70 -9.19 3.23 12.86
C ARG A 70 -8.06 4.26 12.73
N CYS A 71 -8.25 5.35 11.99
CA CYS A 71 -7.30 6.47 11.95
C CYS A 71 -7.34 7.35 13.22
N SER A 72 -8.09 6.96 14.26
CA SER A 72 -7.94 7.55 15.60
C SER A 72 -6.67 7.03 16.30
N GLY A 73 -5.53 7.15 15.62
CA GLY A 73 -4.23 7.12 16.27
C GLY A 73 -4.11 8.39 17.10
N ARG A 74 -4.45 8.29 18.40
CA ARG A 74 -4.10 9.29 19.42
C ARG A 74 -2.65 9.72 19.17
N VAL A 75 -2.46 10.89 18.58
CA VAL A 75 -1.16 11.56 18.53
C VAL A 75 -0.74 11.66 19.98
N ARG A 76 0.23 10.85 20.42
CA ARG A 76 0.89 11.13 21.70
C ARG A 76 1.50 12.51 21.48
N ALA A 77 0.90 13.52 22.08
CA ALA A 77 1.53 14.82 22.22
C ALA A 77 2.91 14.53 22.79
N THR A 78 3.94 14.67 21.96
CA THR A 78 5.29 14.84 22.48
C THR A 78 5.19 16.06 23.36
N ARG A 79 5.47 15.84 24.65
CA ARG A 79 5.50 16.86 25.69
C ARG A 79 6.19 18.11 25.12
N PRO A 80 5.64 19.32 25.28
CA PRO A 80 6.37 20.51 24.87
C PRO A 80 7.59 20.58 25.79
N GLU A 81 8.78 20.30 25.22
CA GLU A 81 10.01 20.71 25.87
C GLU A 81 9.96 22.24 25.92
N LYS A 82 9.72 22.74 27.14
CA LYS A 82 9.87 24.14 27.45
C LYS A 82 11.31 24.52 27.09
N SER A 83 11.39 25.58 26.31
CA SER A 83 12.55 26.45 26.12
C SER A 83 13.55 26.42 27.28
N GLU A 84 14.85 26.29 26.98
CA GLU A 84 15.86 27.27 27.39
C GLU A 84 17.03 27.29 26.38
N PRO A 85 17.63 28.46 26.10
CA PRO A 85 18.75 28.59 25.18
C PRO A 85 20.06 28.28 25.92
N VAL A 86 20.87 27.36 25.39
CA VAL A 86 22.26 27.24 25.85
C VAL A 86 23.18 27.61 24.69
N PHE A 87 23.76 28.79 24.85
CA PHE A 87 24.81 29.34 24.04
C PHE A 87 26.14 28.75 24.53
N ARG A 88 26.69 27.74 23.82
CA ARG A 88 28.12 27.53 23.56
C ARG A 88 28.35 26.25 22.78
#